data_AF-A0A5K0Y5J7-F1
#
_entry.id   AF-A0A5K0Y5J7-F1
#
_cell.length_a   1.000
_cell.length_b   1.000
_cell.length_c   1.000
_cell.angle_alpha   90.00
_cell.angle_beta   90.00
_cell.angle_gamma   90.00
#
_symmetry.space_group_name_H-M   'P 1'
#
loop_
_entity.id
_entity.type
_entity.pdbx_description
1 polymer ?
#
loop_
_entity_poly.entity_id
_entity_poly.type
_entity_poly.pdbx_seq_one_letter_code
_entity_poly.pdbx_strand_id
1 'polypeptide(L)' 'QKEVPSAHVSLSNGIDQFTLLSFKSLVTKDPYNVLSNWSPNISFCEWNGVSCSPHSQRVDGLNLSDTALE' A
#
# COMPACT_ATOMS: atom_id res chain seq x y z
N GLN A 1 2.96 17.43 -24.38
CA GLN A 1 3.01 17.34 -22.90
C GLN A 1 1.78 18.03 -22.34
N LYS A 2 0.92 17.32 -21.63
CA LYS A 2 -0.17 17.93 -20.86
C LYS A 2 -0.16 17.30 -19.48
N GLU A 3 0.72 17.80 -18.62
CA GLU A 3 0.73 17.45 -17.20
C GLU A 3 -0.50 18.09 -16.55
N VAL A 4 -1.41 17.23 -16.09
CA VAL A 4 -2.55 17.65 -15.25
C VAL A 4 -2.02 17.74 -13.80
N PRO A 5 -2.31 18.82 -13.04
CA PRO A 5 -1.68 19.01 -11.74
C PRO A 5 -2.13 17.95 -10.72
N SER A 6 -1.14 17.25 -10.15
CA SER A 6 -0.92 16.71 -8.79
C SER A 6 -2.09 16.36 -7.83
N ALA A 7 -3.26 17.00 -7.91
CA ALA A 7 -4.37 16.78 -6.98
C ALA A 7 -4.99 15.37 -7.07
N HIS A 8 -5.09 14.81 -8.28
CA HIS A 8 -5.62 13.45 -8.50
C HIS A 8 -4.65 12.35 -8.05
N VAL A 9 -3.34 12.63 -8.02
CA VAL A 9 -2.32 11.71 -7.52
C VAL A 9 -2.31 11.75 -5.99
N SER A 10 -2.31 12.95 -5.41
CA SER A 10 -2.29 13.11 -3.95
C SER A 10 -3.54 12.55 -3.26
N LEU A 11 -4.72 12.65 -3.88
CA LEU A 11 -5.94 12.03 -3.37
C LEU A 11 -5.89 10.49 -3.48
N SER A 12 -5.34 9.97 -4.56
CA SER A 12 -5.16 8.51 -4.72
C SER A 12 -4.25 7.94 -3.66
N ASN A 13 -3.09 8.58 -3.43
CA ASN A 13 -2.12 8.09 -2.47
C ASN A 13 -2.74 7.97 -1.07
N GLY A 14 -3.59 8.93 -0.69
CA GLY A 14 -4.33 8.87 0.57
C GLY A 14 -5.37 7.74 0.61
N ILE A 15 -6.10 7.51 -0.50
CA ILE A 15 -7.05 6.41 -0.62
C ILE A 15 -6.33 5.06 -0.57
N ASP A 16 -5.24 4.90 -1.33
CA ASP A 16 -4.45 3.67 -1.41
C ASP A 16 -3.85 3.32 -0.04
N GLN A 17 -3.25 4.30 0.65
CA GLN A 17 -2.73 4.11 2.01
C GLN A 17 -3.85 3.72 2.99
N PHE A 18 -4.99 4.40 2.96
CA PHE A 18 -6.12 4.10 3.83
C PHE A 18 -6.71 2.70 3.55
N THR A 19 -6.84 2.32 2.29
CA THR A 19 -7.34 1.00 1.89
C THR A 19 -6.42 -0.12 2.37
N LEU A 20 -5.10 0.04 2.21
CA LEU A 20 -4.13 -0.95 2.69
C LEU A 20 -4.10 -1.03 4.23
N LEU A 21 -4.20 0.09 4.96
CA LEU A 21 -4.31 0.05 6.43
C LEU A 21 -5.63 -0.58 6.89
N SER A 22 -6.72 -0.35 6.15
CA SER A 22 -8.00 -1.02 6.40
C SER A 22 -7.88 -2.53 6.20
N PHE A 23 -7.20 -2.97 5.13
CA PHE A 23 -6.88 -4.38 4.92
C PHE A 23 -6.08 -4.95 6.10
N LYS A 24 -5.00 -4.28 6.53
CA LYS A 24 -4.20 -4.69 7.69
C LYS A 24 -5.05 -4.86 8.95
N SER A 25 -6.00 -3.97 9.20
CA SER A 25 -6.87 -4.04 10.39
C SER A 25 -7.79 -5.26 10.42
N LEU A 26 -8.06 -5.86 9.26
CA LEU A 26 -8.90 -7.05 9.11
C LEU A 26 -8.09 -8.34 9.23
N VAL A 27 -6.76 -8.28 9.16
CA VAL A 27 -5.89 -9.44 9.34
C VAL A 27 -5.82 -9.78 10.82
N THR A 28 -6.24 -10.99 11.16
CA THR A 28 -6.35 -11.50 12.53
C THR A 28 -5.11 -12.25 12.97
N LYS A 29 -4.34 -12.80 12.02
CA LYS A 29 -3.06 -13.46 12.30
C LYS A 29 -2.00 -13.05 11.29
N ASP A 30 -0.84 -12.65 11.82
CA ASP A 30 0.37 -12.34 11.07
C ASP A 30 1.58 -13.02 11.74
N PRO A 31 1.73 -14.35 11.59
CA PRO A 31 2.71 -15.13 12.35
C PRO A 31 4.17 -14.74 12.06
N TYR A 32 4.41 -14.12 10.90
CA TYR A 32 5.75 -13.70 10.47
C TYR A 32 5.96 -12.19 10.52
N ASN A 33 5.00 -11.42 11.08
CA ASN A 33 5.04 -9.97 11.13
C ASN A 33 5.25 -9.31 9.75
N VAL A 34 4.68 -9.90 8.69
CA VAL A 34 4.82 -9.41 7.32
C VAL A 34 4.27 -8.00 7.19
N LEU A 35 3.15 -7.70 7.86
CA LEU A 35 2.49 -6.39 7.80
C LEU A 35 3.06 -5.40 8.83
N SER A 36 4.17 -5.72 9.49
CA SER A 36 4.77 -4.86 10.53
C SER A 36 5.16 -3.47 10.01
N ASN A 37 5.69 -3.37 8.79
CA ASN A 37 6.08 -2.09 8.19
C ASN A 37 4.92 -1.32 7.53
N TRP A 38 3.70 -1.88 7.51
CA TRP A 38 2.51 -1.18 7.06
C TRP A 38 2.10 -0.13 8.09
N SER A 39 2.65 1.07 7.95
CA SER A 39 2.57 2.15 8.92
C SER A 39 2.34 3.48 8.21
N PRO A 40 1.46 4.38 8.72
CA PRO A 40 1.19 5.66 8.07
C PRO A 40 2.42 6.58 7.97
N ASN A 41 3.46 6.32 8.78
CA ASN A 41 4.72 7.06 8.77
C ASN A 41 5.71 6.58 7.69
N ILE A 42 5.41 5.46 7.01
CA ILE A 42 6.25 4.86 5.98
C ILE A 42 5.46 4.96 4.66
N SER A 43 6.15 5.26 3.56
CA SER A 43 5.49 5.27 2.24
C SER A 43 4.91 3.89 1.96
N PHE A 44 3.66 3.81 1.51
CA PHE A 44 3.04 2.50 1.23
C PHE A 44 3.76 1.74 0.10
N CYS A 45 4.49 2.42 -0.77
CA CYS A 45 5.33 1.78 -1.78
C CYS A 45 6.57 1.08 -1.20
N GLU A 46 6.89 1.32 0.07
CA GLU A 46 7.97 0.64 0.80
C GLU A 46 7.42 -0.49 1.70
N TRP A 47 6.10 -0.69 1.71
CA TRP A 47 5.48 -1.74 2.52
C TRP A 47 5.73 -3.12 1.92
N ASN A 48 5.88 -4.12 2.79
CA ASN A 48 6.12 -5.50 2.35
C ASN A 48 4.97 -5.98 1.46
N GLY A 49 5.32 -6.52 0.30
CA GLY A 49 4.35 -7.06 -0.66
C GLY A 49 3.63 -6.02 -1.52
N VAL A 50 3.81 -4.72 -1.29
CA VAL A 50 3.18 -3.67 -2.10
C VAL A 50 4.06 -3.33 -3.30
N SER A 51 3.47 -3.24 -4.48
CA SER A 51 4.09 -2.71 -5.69
C SER A 51 3.40 -1.42 -6.11
N CYS A 52 4.20 -0.45 -6.52
CA CYS A 52 3.72 0.85 -6.99
C CYS A 52 4.18 1.15 -8.40
N SER A 53 3.31 1.81 -9.15
CA SER A 53 3.62 2.34 -10.48
C SER A 53 4.59 3.54 -10.36
N PRO A 54 5.77 3.51 -11.02
CA PRO A 54 6.75 4.59 -10.95
C PRO A 54 6.22 5.95 -11.45
N HIS A 55 5.24 5.92 -12.34
CA HIS A 55 4.71 7.11 -13.01
C HIS A 55 3.53 7.75 -12.29
N SER A 56 2.83 7.00 -11.44
CA SER A 56 1.62 7.48 -10.77
C SER A 56 1.65 7.41 -9.25
N GLN A 57 2.67 6.77 -8.68
CA GLN A 57 2.77 6.46 -7.24
C GLN A 57 1.53 5.73 -6.69
N ARG A 58 0.76 5.06 -7.56
CA ARG A 58 -0.39 4.25 -7.16
C ARG A 58 0.03 2.81 -6.95
N VAL A 59 -0.69 2.12 -6.07
CA VAL A 59 -0.57 0.67 -5.92
C VAL A 59 -1.01 0.00 -7.23
N ASP A 60 -0.15 -0.82 -7.80
CA ASP A 60 -0.45 -1.63 -8.99
C ASP A 60 -0.31 -3.14 -8.75
N GLY A 61 0.17 -3.52 -7.57
CA GLY A 61 0.24 -4.92 -7.15
C GLY A 61 0.30 -5.09 -5.65
N LEU A 62 -0.27 -6.21 -5.18
CA LEU A 62 -0.15 -6.69 -3.82
C LEU A 62 0.20 -8.18 -3.87
N ASN A 63 1.38 -8.54 -3.40
CA ASN A 63 1.85 -9.92 -3.29
C ASN A 63 2.08 -10.29 -1.83
N LEU A 64 1.14 -11.06 -1.29
CA LEU A 64 1.19 -11.63 0.06
C LEU A 64 1.19 -13.16 0.00
N SER A 65 1.60 -13.74 -1.12
CA SER A 65 1.71 -15.19 -1.27
C SER A 65 2.73 -15.72 -0.24
N ASP A 66 2.48 -16.92 0.29
CA ASP A 66 3.37 -17.60 1.24
C ASP A 66 3.57 -16.87 2.60
N THR A 67 2.70 -15.91 2.94
CA THR A 67 2.83 -15.09 4.17
C THR A 67 1.97 -15.57 5.36
N ALA A 68 1.22 -16.67 5.19
CA ALA A 68 0.37 -17.30 6.21
C ALA A 68 -0.57 -16.32 6.96
N LEU A 69 -1.01 -15.26 6.29
CA LEU A 69 -1.97 -14.30 6.84
C LEU A 69 -3.38 -14.90 6.88
N GLU A 70 -4.11 -14.69 7.98
CA GLU A 70 -5.53 -15.09 8.17
C GLU A 70 -6.42 -13.92 8.57
#